data_AF-A0A5C7WL67-F1
#
_entry.id   AF-A0A5C7WL67-F1
#
_cell.length_a   1.000
_cell.length_b   1.000
_cell.length_c   1.000
_cell.angle_alpha   90.00
_cell.angle_beta   90.00
_cell.angle_gamma   90.00
#
_symmetry.space_group_name_H-M   'P 1'
#
loop_
_entity.id
_entity.type
_entity.pdbx_description
1 polymer ?
#
loop_
_entity_poly.entity_id
_entity_poly.type
_entity_poly.pdbx_seq_one_letter_code
_entity_poly.pdbx_strand_id
1 'polypeptide(L)'
;PVVGKAILVSGHDLHDLAAILEATAGTGINVYTHGELLPAHGYPEMHKHSHLVGNYGGAWQDQQRDFTAFPGPILMTSNCLIEPQPAYRNRIFTTGPVGWPGIRHVENTDLSLVIKAAQSLPGFTEEVPAETVATGFAHSAVLSVADKVIEAVKAGDISRFLLIGGCDGAAPGRNYYTDVADHAPSDTVLMTLGCNKYRFNSHEFGEIGGIPRLLDVGQCNDSYSAIRIALALADAFDCGVNDLPLSLFVSWFEQKAAAVLLTLLSLGIRNIRLGPTLPAFLTPAVVDILVEKFALKPIGDPAEDLAAAMAGA
;
A
#
# COMPACT_ATOMS: atom_id res chain seq x y z
N PRO A 1 -5.38 1.49 19.50
CA PRO A 1 -5.76 2.91 19.67
C PRO A 1 -5.34 3.40 21.06
N VAL A 2 -4.98 4.69 21.20
CA VAL A 2 -4.72 5.34 22.50
C VAL A 2 -5.88 6.23 22.91
N VAL A 3 -6.11 6.35 24.22
CA VAL A 3 -7.19 7.16 24.81
C VAL A 3 -7.03 8.62 24.41
N GLY A 4 -8.14 9.27 24.04
CA GLY A 4 -8.19 10.71 23.76
C GLY A 4 -8.86 11.07 22.45
N LYS A 5 -8.88 12.38 22.16
CA LYS A 5 -9.43 12.91 20.90
C LYS A 5 -8.60 12.40 19.73
N ALA A 6 -9.23 12.14 18.60
CA ALA A 6 -8.58 11.52 17.46
C ALA A 6 -9.09 12.10 16.14
N ILE A 7 -8.24 12.17 15.12
CA ILE A 7 -8.60 12.43 13.72
C ILE A 7 -8.07 11.28 12.88
N LEU A 8 -8.88 10.79 11.93
CA LEU A 8 -8.45 9.82 10.93
C LEU A 8 -8.21 10.51 9.60
N VAL A 9 -7.03 10.34 9.01
CA VAL A 9 -6.72 10.85 7.66
C VAL A 9 -6.58 9.66 6.72
N SER A 10 -7.30 9.70 5.61
CA SER A 10 -7.31 8.65 4.58
C SER A 10 -7.05 9.26 3.20
N GLY A 11 -6.71 8.41 2.23
CA GLY A 11 -6.27 8.80 0.90
C GLY A 11 -4.77 8.65 0.75
N HIS A 12 -4.11 9.62 0.14
CA HIS A 12 -2.70 9.50 -0.27
C HIS A 12 -1.88 10.76 0.01
N ASP A 13 -2.52 11.90 0.26
CA ASP A 13 -1.84 13.19 0.26
C ASP A 13 -1.06 13.41 1.56
N LEU A 14 0.27 13.40 1.45
CA LEU A 14 1.17 13.62 2.58
C LEU A 14 1.22 15.09 3.01
N HIS A 15 0.91 16.03 2.11
CA HIS A 15 0.87 17.45 2.45
C HIS A 15 -0.34 17.78 3.31
N ASP A 16 -1.51 17.23 2.98
CA ASP A 16 -2.71 17.37 3.81
C ASP A 16 -2.55 16.67 5.17
N LEU A 17 -1.88 15.52 5.22
CA LEU A 17 -1.51 14.88 6.49
C LEU A 17 -0.58 15.78 7.32
N ALA A 18 0.45 16.36 6.70
CA ALA A 18 1.34 17.31 7.39
C ALA A 18 0.58 18.53 7.94
N ALA A 19 -0.32 19.11 7.15
CA ALA A 19 -1.15 20.24 7.58
C ALA A 19 -2.03 19.87 8.79
N ILE A 20 -2.61 18.67 8.82
CA ILE A 20 -3.33 18.17 9.99
C ILE A 20 -2.40 18.01 11.20
N LEU A 21 -1.22 17.43 11.02
CA LEU A 21 -0.25 17.23 12.09
C LEU A 21 0.24 18.56 12.69
N GLU A 22 0.51 19.56 11.86
CA GLU A 22 0.86 20.91 12.28
C GLU A 22 -0.29 21.59 13.03
N ALA A 23 -1.51 21.56 12.46
CA ALA A 23 -2.66 22.24 13.05
C ALA A 23 -3.17 21.58 14.35
N THR A 24 -2.81 20.32 14.59
CA THR A 24 -3.15 19.59 15.82
C THR A 24 -2.03 19.54 16.85
N ALA A 25 -0.85 20.07 16.54
CA ALA A 25 0.29 20.09 17.47
C ALA A 25 -0.08 20.81 18.78
N GLY A 26 0.16 20.14 19.92
CA GLY A 26 -0.14 20.69 21.25
C GLY A 26 -1.62 20.78 21.63
N THR A 27 -2.54 20.31 20.78
CA THR A 27 -4.00 20.37 21.05
C THR A 27 -4.53 19.20 21.88
N GLY A 28 -3.73 18.14 22.07
CA GLY A 28 -4.17 16.89 22.68
C GLY A 28 -4.99 15.99 21.75
N ILE A 29 -5.03 16.28 20.45
CA ILE A 29 -5.69 15.47 19.42
C ILE A 29 -4.66 14.52 18.81
N ASN A 30 -4.95 13.21 18.87
CA ASN A 30 -4.18 12.18 18.19
C ASN A 30 -4.56 12.10 16.71
N VAL A 31 -3.59 11.80 15.85
CA VAL A 31 -3.79 11.63 14.41
C VAL A 31 -3.48 10.18 14.05
N TYR A 32 -4.39 9.59 13.27
CA TYR A 32 -4.25 8.25 12.72
C TYR A 32 -4.30 8.32 11.20
N THR A 33 -3.52 7.47 10.54
CA THR A 33 -3.63 7.24 9.11
C THR A 33 -4.58 6.07 8.83
N HIS A 34 -5.07 5.97 7.60
CA HIS A 34 -5.88 4.85 7.12
C HIS A 34 -5.52 4.52 5.67
N GLY A 35 -5.54 3.23 5.33
CA GLY A 35 -5.32 2.76 3.97
C GLY A 35 -3.97 3.20 3.39
N GLU A 36 -4.01 3.91 2.27
CA GLU A 36 -2.80 4.34 1.54
C GLU A 36 -1.98 5.41 2.27
N LEU A 37 -2.39 5.88 3.46
CA LEU A 37 -1.53 6.71 4.31
C LEU A 37 -0.71 5.92 5.35
N LEU A 38 -0.82 4.59 5.43
CA LEU A 38 0.09 3.76 6.25
C LEU A 38 1.58 4.09 6.00
N PRO A 39 2.05 4.26 4.75
CA PRO A 39 3.45 4.57 4.46
C PRO A 39 3.96 5.90 5.03
N ALA A 40 3.07 6.81 5.47
CA ALA A 40 3.50 8.03 6.16
C ALA A 40 4.37 7.73 7.39
N HIS A 41 4.16 6.56 8.01
CA HIS A 41 4.96 6.03 9.11
C HIS A 41 6.35 5.49 8.67
N GLY A 42 6.76 5.69 7.42
CA GLY A 42 8.14 5.49 6.97
C GLY A 42 8.92 6.79 6.77
N TYR A 43 8.28 7.96 6.90
CA TYR A 43 8.89 9.26 6.62
C TYR A 43 9.48 9.89 7.90
N PRO A 44 10.78 10.23 7.93
CA PRO A 44 11.41 10.83 9.11
C PRO A 44 10.77 12.13 9.58
N GLU A 45 10.27 12.96 8.66
CA GLU A 45 9.57 14.21 9.00
C GLU A 45 8.23 13.96 9.69
N MET A 46 7.48 12.93 9.26
CA MET A 46 6.21 12.57 9.88
C MET A 46 6.41 12.00 11.30
N HIS A 47 7.50 11.26 11.51
CA HIS A 47 7.87 10.69 12.82
C HIS A 47 8.17 11.72 13.90
N LYS A 48 8.45 12.98 13.53
CA LYS A 48 8.66 14.06 14.50
C LYS A 48 7.40 14.40 15.29
N HIS A 49 6.23 14.06 14.76
CA HIS A 49 4.94 14.33 15.39
C HIS A 49 4.54 13.17 16.30
N SER A 50 4.82 13.28 17.60
CA SER A 50 4.52 12.21 18.58
C SER A 50 3.02 11.88 18.70
N HIS A 51 2.13 12.77 18.23
CA HIS A 51 0.69 12.55 18.17
C HIS A 51 0.22 11.91 16.85
N LEU A 52 1.11 11.61 15.91
CA LEU A 52 0.85 10.64 14.84
C LEU A 52 0.96 9.23 15.43
N VAL A 53 -0.16 8.68 15.89
CA VAL A 53 -0.16 7.50 16.77
C VAL A 53 0.03 6.19 16.02
N GLY A 54 -0.54 6.06 14.82
CA GLY A 54 -0.50 4.81 14.07
C GLY A 54 -1.43 4.80 12.87
N ASN A 55 -1.58 3.64 12.25
CA ASN A 55 -2.59 3.39 11.23
C ASN A 55 -3.80 2.68 11.86
N TYR A 56 -5.01 3.12 11.52
CA TYR A 56 -6.26 2.53 11.98
C TYR A 56 -6.99 1.88 10.81
N GLY A 57 -7.43 0.63 11.00
CA GLY A 57 -8.16 -0.11 9.97
C GLY A 57 -7.26 -0.69 8.88
N GLY A 58 -7.89 -1.07 7.77
CA GLY A 58 -7.26 -1.80 6.67
C GLY A 58 -7.30 -1.08 5.33
N ALA A 59 -7.56 -1.85 4.27
CA ALA A 59 -7.77 -1.32 2.93
C ALA A 59 -9.14 -0.62 2.79
N TRP A 60 -9.25 0.21 1.76
CA TRP A 60 -10.36 1.13 1.55
C TRP A 60 -11.74 0.48 1.49
N GLN A 61 -11.87 -0.78 1.06
CA GLN A 61 -13.17 -1.44 0.96
C GLN A 61 -13.82 -1.68 2.33
N ASP A 62 -13.03 -1.73 3.40
CA ASP A 62 -13.48 -1.95 4.77
C ASP A 62 -13.87 -0.64 5.47
N GLN A 63 -13.69 0.50 4.80
CA GLN A 63 -13.79 1.81 5.45
C GLN A 63 -15.16 2.08 6.08
N GLN A 64 -16.25 1.48 5.61
CA GLN A 64 -17.57 1.67 6.24
C GLN A 64 -17.60 1.10 7.66
N ARG A 65 -16.99 -0.06 7.88
CA ARG A 65 -16.81 -0.66 9.22
C ARG A 65 -15.86 0.19 10.04
N ASP A 66 -14.69 0.49 9.46
CA ASP A 66 -13.61 1.17 10.17
C ASP A 66 -14.02 2.60 10.58
N PHE A 67 -14.61 3.38 9.67
CA PHE A 67 -15.07 4.76 9.92
C PHE A 67 -16.24 4.82 10.89
N THR A 68 -17.14 3.83 10.87
CA THR A 68 -18.22 3.72 11.85
C THR A 68 -17.66 3.53 13.25
N ALA A 69 -16.66 2.66 13.42
CA ALA A 69 -16.04 2.37 14.70
C ALA A 69 -15.08 3.49 15.18
N PHE A 70 -14.48 4.26 14.27
CA PHE A 70 -13.59 5.36 14.64
C PHE A 70 -14.37 6.49 15.33
N PRO A 71 -14.00 6.99 16.53
CA PRO A 71 -14.83 7.92 17.30
C PRO A 71 -14.63 9.41 16.96
N GLY A 72 -13.63 9.75 16.14
CA GLY A 72 -13.30 11.11 15.74
C GLY A 72 -13.75 11.50 14.33
N PRO A 73 -13.42 12.71 13.84
CA PRO A 73 -13.68 13.06 12.46
C PRO A 73 -12.69 12.36 11.52
N ILE A 74 -13.10 12.25 10.26
CA ILE A 74 -12.37 11.59 9.19
C ILE A 74 -12.13 12.61 8.07
N LEU A 75 -10.90 12.74 7.59
CA LEU A 75 -10.53 13.58 6.45
C LEU A 75 -10.11 12.69 5.27
N MET A 76 -10.83 12.82 4.15
CA MET A 76 -10.49 12.14 2.89
C MET A 76 -9.70 13.08 1.99
N THR A 77 -8.43 12.76 1.73
CA THR A 77 -7.50 13.56 0.90
C THR A 77 -7.52 13.17 -0.57
N SER A 78 -7.84 11.91 -0.87
CA SER A 78 -8.00 11.38 -2.23
C SER A 78 -8.92 10.16 -2.23
N ASN A 79 -9.00 9.45 -3.36
CA ASN A 79 -9.69 8.16 -3.42
C ASN A 79 -9.04 7.13 -2.48
N CYS A 80 -9.76 6.13 -1.98
CA CYS A 80 -11.14 5.75 -2.33
C CYS A 80 -12.13 6.16 -1.24
N LEU A 81 -13.18 6.91 -1.62
CA LEU A 81 -14.32 7.21 -0.77
C LEU A 81 -15.54 6.43 -1.28
N ILE A 82 -16.01 5.44 -0.51
CA ILE A 82 -17.31 4.79 -0.72
C ILE A 82 -18.41 5.53 0.05
N GLU A 83 -19.67 5.27 -0.31
CA GLU A 83 -20.83 5.99 0.22
C GLU A 83 -20.77 6.16 1.75
N PRO A 84 -20.70 7.41 2.26
CA PRO A 84 -20.67 7.67 3.69
C PRO A 84 -21.98 7.27 4.38
N GLN A 85 -21.88 6.33 5.31
CA GLN A 85 -23.04 5.88 6.09
C GLN A 85 -23.52 6.92 7.11
N PRO A 86 -24.81 6.91 7.47
CA PRO A 86 -25.38 7.83 8.47
C PRO A 86 -24.58 7.90 9.78
N ALA A 87 -23.98 6.79 10.23
CA ALA A 87 -23.26 6.68 11.50
C ALA A 87 -22.05 7.61 11.63
N TYR A 88 -21.41 8.00 10.51
CA TYR A 88 -20.24 8.89 10.51
C TYR A 88 -20.36 10.05 9.52
N ARG A 89 -21.49 10.16 8.80
CA ARG A 89 -21.71 11.18 7.76
C ARG A 89 -21.51 12.61 8.27
N ASN A 90 -21.87 12.88 9.51
CA ASN A 90 -21.76 14.20 10.14
C ASN A 90 -20.35 14.53 10.65
N ARG A 91 -19.38 13.61 10.53
CA ARG A 91 -17.99 13.78 11.00
C ARG A 91 -16.94 13.37 9.96
N ILE A 92 -17.35 13.04 8.75
CA ILE A 92 -16.44 12.93 7.61
C ILE A 92 -16.34 14.26 6.86
N PHE A 93 -15.16 14.55 6.35
CA PHE A 93 -14.79 15.73 5.60
C PHE A 93 -14.03 15.30 4.35
N THR A 94 -14.11 16.10 3.29
CA THR A 94 -13.31 15.90 2.08
C THR A 94 -12.43 17.10 1.83
N THR A 95 -11.30 16.89 1.15
CA THR A 95 -10.40 17.96 0.71
C THR A 95 -9.79 17.59 -0.64
N GLY A 96 -9.02 18.51 -1.24
CA GLY A 96 -8.37 18.33 -2.53
C GLY A 96 -9.37 17.88 -3.62
N PRO A 97 -9.08 16.82 -4.39
CA PRO A 97 -9.96 16.37 -5.46
C PRO A 97 -11.22 15.62 -4.97
N VAL A 98 -11.39 15.39 -3.66
CA VAL A 98 -12.47 14.54 -3.14
C VAL A 98 -13.73 15.36 -2.87
N GLY A 99 -14.87 14.89 -3.39
CA GLY A 99 -16.18 15.45 -3.10
C GLY A 99 -17.25 14.37 -2.94
N TRP A 100 -18.21 14.61 -2.05
CA TRP A 100 -19.43 13.80 -1.93
C TRP A 100 -20.62 14.70 -1.58
N PRO A 101 -21.79 14.58 -2.25
CA PRO A 101 -22.93 15.44 -1.98
C PRO A 101 -23.34 15.45 -0.50
N GLY A 102 -23.40 16.65 0.09
CA GLY A 102 -23.77 16.84 1.50
C GLY A 102 -22.67 16.49 2.52
N ILE A 103 -21.46 16.17 2.08
CA ILE A 103 -20.27 16.12 2.95
C ILE A 103 -19.56 17.47 2.87
N ARG A 104 -19.07 17.95 4.03
CA ARG A 104 -18.34 19.22 4.09
C ARG A 104 -16.98 19.08 3.41
N HIS A 105 -16.71 19.98 2.47
CA HIS A 105 -15.41 20.14 1.85
C HIS A 105 -14.60 21.19 2.61
N VAL A 106 -13.34 20.93 2.88
CA VAL A 106 -12.42 21.84 3.59
C VAL A 106 -11.18 22.08 2.74
N GLU A 107 -10.65 23.29 2.82
CA GLU A 107 -9.34 23.62 2.25
C GLU A 107 -8.26 23.21 3.24
N ASN A 108 -7.11 22.75 2.76
CA ASN A 108 -5.99 22.38 3.62
C ASN A 108 -5.38 23.58 4.37
N THR A 109 -5.70 24.81 3.95
CA THR A 109 -5.35 26.06 4.63
C THR A 109 -6.31 26.45 5.76
N ASP A 110 -7.50 25.84 5.84
CA ASP A 110 -8.46 26.05 6.94
C ASP A 110 -9.05 24.72 7.43
N LEU A 111 -8.32 24.11 8.36
CA LEU A 111 -8.70 22.86 9.02
C LEU A 111 -9.51 23.09 10.31
N SER A 112 -9.97 24.33 10.57
CA SER A 112 -10.62 24.69 11.83
C SER A 112 -11.91 23.89 12.09
N LEU A 113 -12.63 23.53 11.03
CA LEU A 113 -13.84 22.70 11.12
C LEU A 113 -13.54 21.27 11.56
N VAL A 114 -12.46 20.67 11.05
CA VAL A 114 -12.03 19.31 11.42
C VAL A 114 -11.56 19.28 12.87
N ILE A 115 -10.77 20.27 13.29
CA ILE A 115 -10.25 20.38 14.66
C ILE A 115 -11.37 20.58 15.68
N LYS A 116 -12.32 21.50 15.41
CA LYS A 116 -13.50 21.71 16.27
C LYS A 116 -14.37 20.45 16.37
N ALA A 117 -14.48 19.68 15.28
CA ALA A 117 -15.19 18.40 15.31
C ALA A 117 -14.45 17.39 16.21
N ALA A 118 -13.13 17.28 16.10
CA ALA A 118 -12.33 16.40 16.96
C ALA A 118 -12.44 16.78 18.45
N GLN A 119 -12.47 18.07 18.77
CA GLN A 119 -12.63 18.55 20.15
C GLN A 119 -14.01 18.23 20.73
N SER A 120 -15.07 18.29 19.91
CA SER A 120 -16.45 18.05 20.35
C SER A 120 -16.86 16.57 20.36
N LEU A 121 -16.18 15.71 19.62
CA LEU A 121 -16.44 14.27 19.57
C LEU A 121 -15.78 13.52 20.73
N PRO A 122 -16.30 12.35 21.15
CA PRO A 122 -15.81 11.64 22.34
C PRO A 122 -14.31 11.33 22.32
N GLY A 123 -13.80 10.85 21.18
CA GLY A 123 -12.47 10.23 21.08
C GLY A 123 -12.49 8.77 21.54
N PHE A 124 -11.32 8.13 21.60
CA PHE A 124 -11.20 6.79 22.15
C PHE A 124 -11.27 6.85 23.68
N THR A 125 -12.06 5.96 24.28
CA THR A 125 -12.22 5.81 25.74
C THR A 125 -11.36 4.69 26.31
N GLU A 126 -10.85 3.82 25.46
CA GLU A 126 -10.08 2.64 25.84
C GLU A 126 -8.81 2.57 25.00
N GLU A 127 -7.77 2.04 25.62
CA GLU A 127 -6.54 1.68 24.93
C GLU A 127 -6.63 0.24 24.46
N VAL A 128 -6.24 0.00 23.21
CA VAL A 128 -6.19 -1.33 22.60
C VAL A 128 -4.74 -1.60 22.22
N PRO A 129 -4.16 -2.75 22.63
CA PRO A 129 -2.81 -3.14 22.24
C PRO A 129 -2.60 -2.97 20.74
N ALA A 130 -1.50 -2.33 20.37
CA ALA A 130 -1.16 -2.13 18.98
C ALA A 130 -0.61 -3.43 18.37
N GLU A 131 -1.06 -3.75 17.17
CA GLU A 131 -0.33 -4.63 16.26
C GLU A 131 0.71 -3.80 15.52
N THR A 132 1.84 -4.41 15.20
CA THR A 132 2.94 -3.73 14.50
C THR A 132 3.10 -4.32 13.11
N VAL A 133 3.20 -3.44 12.12
CA VAL A 133 3.57 -3.79 10.75
C VAL A 133 4.75 -2.91 10.33
N ALA A 134 5.69 -3.48 9.57
CA ALA A 134 6.84 -2.74 9.10
C ALA A 134 6.52 -2.01 7.78
N THR A 135 6.99 -0.78 7.63
CA THR A 135 6.89 0.02 6.41
C THR A 135 8.10 0.93 6.26
N GLY A 136 8.26 1.58 5.09
CA GLY A 136 9.37 2.50 4.84
C GLY A 136 10.55 1.87 4.09
N PHE A 137 10.37 0.69 3.48
CA PHE A 137 11.39 0.04 2.62
C PHE A 137 11.39 0.63 1.20
N ALA A 138 11.30 1.95 1.08
CA ALA A 138 11.44 2.64 -0.21
C ALA A 138 12.89 2.53 -0.74
N HIS A 139 13.11 2.98 -1.97
CA HIS A 139 14.39 2.74 -2.67
C HIS A 139 15.62 3.21 -1.90
N SER A 140 15.59 4.37 -1.23
CA SER A 140 16.74 4.84 -0.45
C SER A 140 17.10 3.89 0.70
N ALA A 141 16.09 3.41 1.42
CA ALA A 141 16.29 2.48 2.54
C ALA A 141 16.82 1.12 2.06
N VAL A 142 16.22 0.54 1.03
CA VAL A 142 16.66 -0.75 0.49
C VAL A 142 18.05 -0.65 -0.14
N LEU A 143 18.32 0.42 -0.90
CA LEU A 143 19.62 0.60 -1.54
C LEU A 143 20.74 0.89 -0.54
N SER A 144 20.43 1.45 0.63
CA SER A 144 21.43 1.64 1.70
C SER A 144 22.00 0.32 2.24
N VAL A 145 21.31 -0.80 2.01
CA VAL A 145 21.73 -2.16 2.38
C VAL A 145 21.87 -3.07 1.16
N ALA A 146 22.04 -2.50 -0.05
CA ALA A 146 22.10 -3.25 -1.30
C ALA A 146 23.17 -4.35 -1.29
N ASP A 147 24.37 -4.07 -0.76
CA ASP A 147 25.46 -5.05 -0.69
C ASP A 147 25.03 -6.31 0.04
N LYS A 148 24.35 -6.17 1.19
CA LYS A 148 23.83 -7.29 1.96
C LYS A 148 22.79 -8.10 1.19
N VAL A 149 21.90 -7.42 0.46
CA VAL A 149 20.88 -8.07 -0.39
C VAL A 149 21.55 -8.82 -1.55
N ILE A 150 22.52 -8.20 -2.22
CA ILE A 150 23.27 -8.78 -3.34
C ILE A 150 24.05 -10.00 -2.87
N GLU A 151 24.73 -9.92 -1.73
CA GLU A 151 25.46 -11.04 -1.12
C GLU A 151 24.53 -12.21 -0.82
N ALA A 152 23.38 -11.96 -0.19
CA ALA A 152 22.40 -13.01 0.12
C ALA A 152 21.85 -13.70 -1.15
N VAL A 153 21.63 -12.95 -2.23
CA VAL A 153 21.24 -13.52 -3.53
C VAL A 153 22.37 -14.35 -4.14
N LYS A 154 23.62 -13.84 -4.14
CA LYS A 154 24.79 -14.56 -4.68
C LYS A 154 25.13 -15.82 -3.88
N ALA A 155 24.89 -15.81 -2.57
CA ALA A 155 25.05 -16.95 -1.68
C ALA A 155 23.95 -18.02 -1.86
N GLY A 156 22.83 -17.66 -2.50
CA GLY A 156 21.66 -18.53 -2.65
C GLY A 156 20.73 -18.53 -1.43
N ASP A 157 20.94 -17.62 -0.47
CA ASP A 157 20.06 -17.46 0.70
C ASP A 157 18.71 -16.83 0.30
N ILE A 158 18.72 -15.95 -0.71
CA ILE A 158 17.52 -15.40 -1.35
C ILE A 158 17.44 -15.95 -2.77
N SER A 159 16.46 -16.82 -3.02
CA SER A 159 16.26 -17.43 -4.34
C SER A 159 15.43 -16.56 -5.28
N ARG A 160 14.49 -15.78 -4.74
CA ARG A 160 13.59 -14.93 -5.53
C ARG A 160 12.93 -13.81 -4.73
N PHE A 161 12.71 -12.68 -5.38
CA PHE A 161 11.84 -11.60 -4.94
C PHE A 161 10.44 -11.76 -5.55
N LEU A 162 9.40 -11.65 -4.73
CA LEU A 162 8.01 -11.67 -5.18
C LEU A 162 7.39 -10.30 -4.90
N LEU A 163 7.15 -9.51 -5.94
CA LEU A 163 6.36 -8.29 -5.79
C LEU A 163 4.88 -8.66 -5.80
N ILE A 164 4.21 -8.51 -4.66
CA ILE A 164 2.78 -8.75 -4.48
C ILE A 164 2.17 -7.43 -4.03
N GLY A 165 1.47 -6.73 -4.93
CA GLY A 165 1.03 -5.38 -4.62
C GLY A 165 0.13 -4.73 -5.64
N GLY A 166 -0.16 -3.45 -5.43
CA GLY A 166 -1.10 -2.65 -6.19
C GLY A 166 -2.35 -2.34 -5.39
N CYS A 167 -3.52 -2.40 -6.00
CA CYS A 167 -4.78 -1.99 -5.37
C CYS A 167 -5.62 -3.17 -4.88
N ASP A 168 -6.15 -3.07 -3.67
CA ASP A 168 -7.15 -4.02 -3.15
C ASP A 168 -8.58 -3.66 -3.57
N GLY A 169 -9.55 -4.52 -3.26
CA GLY A 169 -10.96 -4.24 -3.42
C GLY A 169 -11.88 -5.32 -2.84
N ALA A 170 -13.20 -5.14 -3.00
CA ALA A 170 -14.22 -6.03 -2.44
C ALA A 170 -14.52 -7.28 -3.30
N ALA A 171 -14.03 -7.34 -4.54
CA ALA A 171 -14.32 -8.45 -5.44
C ALA A 171 -13.76 -9.78 -4.91
N PRO A 172 -14.55 -10.88 -4.97
CA PRO A 172 -14.05 -12.23 -4.66
C PRO A 172 -12.82 -12.60 -5.51
N GLY A 173 -12.02 -13.54 -5.02
CA GLY A 173 -10.81 -14.02 -5.69
C GLY A 173 -9.52 -13.29 -5.28
N ARG A 174 -9.61 -12.20 -4.48
CA ARG A 174 -8.43 -11.47 -3.98
C ARG A 174 -7.66 -12.18 -2.85
N ASN A 175 -8.23 -13.25 -2.28
CA ASN A 175 -7.49 -14.15 -1.38
C ASN A 175 -6.31 -14.83 -2.07
N TYR A 176 -6.33 -14.91 -3.41
CA TYR A 176 -5.19 -15.32 -4.21
C TYR A 176 -3.87 -14.67 -3.76
N TYR A 177 -3.88 -13.37 -3.46
CA TYR A 177 -2.65 -12.66 -3.05
C TYR A 177 -2.19 -13.05 -1.65
N THR A 178 -3.13 -13.33 -0.74
CA THR A 178 -2.83 -13.91 0.57
C THR A 178 -2.24 -15.31 0.38
N ASP A 179 -2.85 -16.15 -0.44
CA ASP A 179 -2.41 -17.52 -0.68
C ASP A 179 -1.00 -17.56 -1.31
N VAL A 180 -0.70 -16.69 -2.27
CA VAL A 180 0.64 -16.56 -2.86
C VAL A 180 1.66 -16.10 -1.81
N ALA A 181 1.32 -15.13 -0.97
CA ALA A 181 2.24 -14.62 0.06
C ALA A 181 2.52 -15.68 1.14
N ASP A 182 1.48 -16.31 1.67
CA ASP A 182 1.59 -17.25 2.80
C ASP A 182 2.29 -18.57 2.40
N HIS A 183 2.18 -18.97 1.14
CA HIS A 183 2.84 -20.18 0.63
C HIS A 183 4.19 -19.90 -0.05
N ALA A 184 4.65 -18.64 -0.06
CA ALA A 184 5.94 -18.27 -0.62
C ALA A 184 7.09 -19.00 0.13
N PRO A 185 8.00 -19.69 -0.58
CA PRO A 185 9.10 -20.43 0.03
C PRO A 185 9.94 -19.57 0.97
N SER A 186 10.48 -20.16 2.05
CA SER A 186 11.14 -19.41 3.13
C SER A 186 12.41 -18.67 2.71
N ASP A 187 12.97 -19.00 1.56
CA ASP A 187 14.12 -18.38 0.90
C ASP A 187 13.72 -17.25 -0.09
N THR A 188 12.46 -16.79 -0.03
CA THR A 188 11.98 -15.65 -0.83
C THR A 188 11.81 -14.39 -0.01
N VAL A 189 11.98 -13.24 -0.67
CA VAL A 189 11.64 -11.92 -0.12
C VAL A 189 10.41 -11.37 -0.84
N LEU A 190 9.38 -11.03 -0.07
CA LEU A 190 8.16 -10.38 -0.54
C LEU A 190 8.36 -8.86 -0.55
N MET A 191 8.01 -8.23 -1.66
CA MET A 191 7.89 -6.76 -1.75
C MET A 191 6.42 -6.40 -1.97
N THR A 192 5.89 -5.46 -1.19
CA THR A 192 4.51 -5.01 -1.34
C THR A 192 4.41 -3.50 -1.45
N LEU A 193 3.33 -3.03 -2.08
CA LEU A 193 3.01 -1.62 -2.26
C LEU A 193 1.52 -1.44 -2.48
N GLY A 194 1.03 -0.24 -2.17
CA GLY A 194 -0.38 0.09 -2.29
C GLY A 194 -1.28 -0.75 -1.37
N CYS A 195 -2.58 -0.50 -1.41
CA CYS A 195 -3.53 -1.10 -0.48
C CYS A 195 -3.69 -2.61 -0.60
N ASN A 196 -3.18 -3.28 -1.65
CA ASN A 196 -3.14 -4.75 -1.69
C ASN A 196 -2.35 -5.36 -0.52
N LYS A 197 -1.38 -4.62 0.06
CA LYS A 197 -0.61 -5.06 1.23
C LYS A 197 -1.48 -5.57 2.39
N TYR A 198 -2.67 -5.00 2.58
CA TYR A 198 -3.57 -5.37 3.68
C TYR A 198 -4.11 -6.80 3.61
N ARG A 199 -3.82 -7.51 2.51
CA ARG A 199 -4.13 -8.95 2.37
C ARG A 199 -3.19 -9.85 3.18
N PHE A 200 -2.01 -9.37 3.57
CA PHE A 200 -0.99 -10.20 4.21
C PHE A 200 0.02 -9.41 5.07
N ASN A 201 -0.04 -8.08 5.15
CA ASN A 201 1.01 -7.28 5.82
C ASN A 201 1.07 -7.44 7.34
N SER A 202 0.04 -8.03 7.96
CA SER A 202 0.03 -8.41 9.37
C SER A 202 0.49 -9.85 9.62
N HIS A 203 0.86 -10.59 8.58
CA HIS A 203 1.31 -11.98 8.69
C HIS A 203 2.82 -12.03 9.01
N GLU A 204 3.22 -13.08 9.73
CA GLU A 204 4.60 -13.28 10.17
C GLU A 204 5.41 -14.05 9.12
N PHE A 205 6.25 -13.34 8.38
CA PHE A 205 7.12 -13.95 7.36
C PHE A 205 8.54 -14.25 7.83
N GLY A 206 8.99 -13.65 8.94
CA GLY A 206 10.36 -13.79 9.45
C GLY A 206 11.40 -12.98 8.67
N GLU A 207 12.65 -13.42 8.73
CA GLU A 207 13.80 -12.75 8.11
C GLU A 207 14.78 -13.76 7.47
N ILE A 208 15.59 -13.29 6.51
CA ILE A 208 16.69 -14.03 5.89
C ILE A 208 17.98 -13.25 6.16
N GLY A 209 18.88 -13.82 6.97
CA GLY A 209 20.14 -13.15 7.32
C GLY A 209 19.95 -11.77 7.96
N GLY A 210 18.86 -11.55 8.70
CA GLY A 210 18.50 -10.23 9.25
C GLY A 210 17.94 -9.23 8.23
N ILE A 211 17.45 -9.69 7.07
CA ILE A 211 16.64 -8.92 6.13
C ILE A 211 15.19 -9.36 6.33
N PRO A 212 14.25 -8.47 6.70
CA PRO A 212 12.84 -8.83 6.79
C PRO A 212 12.33 -9.44 5.49
N ARG A 213 11.61 -10.56 5.58
CA ARG A 213 11.04 -11.21 4.39
C ARG A 213 9.90 -10.43 3.76
N LEU A 214 9.26 -9.51 4.48
CA LEU A 214 8.26 -8.60 3.93
C LEU A 214 8.79 -7.17 3.93
N LEU A 215 8.92 -6.61 2.72
CA LEU A 215 9.34 -5.23 2.47
C LEU A 215 8.15 -4.42 1.94
N ASP A 216 7.48 -3.66 2.79
CA ASP A 216 6.50 -2.66 2.34
C ASP A 216 7.21 -1.40 1.83
N VAL A 217 7.19 -1.24 0.51
CA VAL A 217 7.88 -0.14 -0.18
C VAL A 217 7.07 1.14 -0.22
N GLY A 218 5.78 1.11 0.17
CA GLY A 218 4.96 2.31 0.35
C GLY A 218 3.61 2.28 -0.36
N GLN A 219 3.18 3.44 -0.86
CA GLN A 219 1.91 3.66 -1.56
C GLN A 219 1.94 3.02 -2.95
N CYS A 220 0.82 3.05 -3.67
CA CYS A 220 0.78 2.63 -5.08
C CYS A 220 1.79 3.39 -5.97
N ASN A 221 2.04 4.68 -5.71
CA ASN A 221 3.08 5.48 -6.38
C ASN A 221 4.51 5.05 -6.04
N ASP A 222 4.72 4.37 -4.92
CA ASP A 222 6.04 3.80 -4.57
C ASP A 222 6.38 2.54 -5.39
N SER A 223 5.54 2.18 -6.36
CA SER A 223 5.97 1.38 -7.53
C SER A 223 7.21 1.98 -8.22
N TYR A 224 7.39 3.30 -8.17
CA TYR A 224 8.64 3.94 -8.57
C TYR A 224 9.83 3.43 -7.76
N SER A 225 9.70 3.33 -6.44
CA SER A 225 10.75 2.79 -5.56
C SER A 225 11.07 1.34 -5.92
N ALA A 226 10.06 0.50 -6.14
CA ALA A 226 10.25 -0.89 -6.57
C ALA A 226 11.02 -0.99 -7.91
N ILE A 227 10.69 -0.12 -8.88
CA ILE A 227 11.42 -0.04 -10.16
C ILE A 227 12.88 0.36 -9.94
N ARG A 228 13.14 1.36 -9.08
CA ARG A 228 14.51 1.80 -8.76
C ARG A 228 15.33 0.70 -8.11
N ILE A 229 14.74 -0.07 -7.21
CA ILE A 229 15.38 -1.23 -6.58
C ILE A 229 15.72 -2.28 -7.64
N ALA A 230 14.75 -2.65 -8.49
CA ALA A 230 14.97 -3.63 -9.55
C ALA A 230 16.08 -3.19 -10.52
N LEU A 231 16.09 -1.93 -10.96
CA LEU A 231 17.13 -1.41 -11.85
C LEU A 231 18.52 -1.45 -11.20
N ALA A 232 18.64 -1.12 -9.92
CA ALA A 232 19.91 -1.18 -9.21
C ALA A 232 20.41 -2.61 -9.02
N LEU A 233 19.51 -3.56 -8.75
CA LEU A 233 19.86 -4.98 -8.69
C LEU A 233 20.32 -5.49 -10.06
N ALA A 234 19.62 -5.12 -11.13
CA ALA A 234 19.99 -5.50 -12.50
C ALA A 234 21.40 -5.01 -12.86
N ASP A 235 21.73 -3.77 -12.52
CA ASP A 235 23.08 -3.19 -12.68
C ASP A 235 24.13 -3.97 -11.87
N ALA A 236 23.84 -4.27 -10.60
CA ALA A 236 24.74 -5.03 -9.73
C ALA A 236 25.00 -6.48 -10.17
N PHE A 237 24.07 -7.07 -10.92
CA PHE A 237 24.19 -8.41 -11.49
C PHE A 237 24.64 -8.43 -12.95
N ASP A 238 24.87 -7.26 -13.57
CA ASP A 238 25.20 -7.12 -14.99
C ASP A 238 24.20 -7.86 -15.91
N CYS A 239 22.90 -7.67 -15.64
CA CYS A 239 21.81 -8.35 -16.35
C CYS A 239 20.65 -7.40 -16.68
N GLY A 240 19.69 -7.86 -17.50
CA GLY A 240 18.43 -7.15 -17.72
C GLY A 240 17.49 -7.29 -16.52
N VAL A 241 16.54 -6.35 -16.38
CA VAL A 241 15.54 -6.40 -15.28
C VAL A 241 14.68 -7.67 -15.37
N ASN A 242 14.40 -8.16 -16.58
CA ASN A 242 13.63 -9.40 -16.78
C ASN A 242 14.44 -10.67 -16.46
N ASP A 243 15.77 -10.56 -16.30
CA ASP A 243 16.66 -11.67 -15.95
C ASP A 243 16.85 -11.80 -14.43
N LEU A 244 16.38 -10.80 -13.67
CA LEU A 244 16.42 -10.84 -12.21
C LEU A 244 15.59 -12.01 -11.67
N PRO A 245 15.94 -12.54 -10.49
CA PRO A 245 15.08 -13.43 -9.75
C PRO A 245 13.91 -12.63 -9.12
N LEU A 246 13.06 -12.04 -9.96
CA LEU A 246 11.92 -11.21 -9.58
C LEU A 246 10.66 -11.72 -10.29
N SER A 247 9.56 -11.85 -9.56
CA SER A 247 8.25 -12.19 -10.11
C SER A 247 7.19 -11.19 -9.64
N LEU A 248 6.23 -10.87 -10.51
CA LEU A 248 5.28 -9.77 -10.32
C LEU A 248 3.85 -10.30 -10.27
N PHE A 249 3.21 -10.16 -9.11
CA PHE A 249 1.80 -10.43 -8.84
C PHE A 249 1.10 -9.09 -8.57
N VAL A 250 0.54 -8.51 -9.64
CA VAL A 250 0.00 -7.16 -9.63
C VAL A 250 -1.52 -7.21 -9.50
N SER A 251 -2.00 -6.72 -8.36
CA SER A 251 -3.41 -6.46 -8.10
C SER A 251 -3.80 -5.08 -8.61
N TRP A 252 -4.92 -4.99 -9.32
CA TRP A 252 -5.44 -3.70 -9.77
C TRP A 252 -6.92 -3.50 -9.38
N PHE A 253 -7.35 -2.25 -9.41
CA PHE A 253 -8.74 -1.84 -9.15
C PHE A 253 -9.08 -0.54 -9.88
N GLU A 254 -8.29 0.50 -9.66
CA GLU A 254 -8.55 1.84 -10.18
C GLU A 254 -7.42 2.33 -11.11
N GLN A 255 -7.47 3.60 -11.51
CA GLN A 255 -6.73 4.13 -12.64
C GLN A 255 -5.24 4.39 -12.34
N LYS A 256 -4.84 4.61 -11.08
CA LYS A 256 -3.41 4.69 -10.73
C LYS A 256 -2.73 3.35 -10.97
N ALA A 257 -3.36 2.23 -10.65
CA ALA A 257 -2.83 0.90 -10.99
C ALA A 257 -2.69 0.70 -12.52
N ALA A 258 -3.61 1.23 -13.32
CA ALA A 258 -3.48 1.20 -14.78
C ALA A 258 -2.26 2.02 -15.26
N ALA A 259 -2.00 3.19 -14.68
CA ALA A 259 -0.82 4.01 -14.97
C ALA A 259 0.49 3.30 -14.58
N VAL A 260 0.51 2.63 -13.42
CA VAL A 260 1.65 1.79 -12.99
C VAL A 260 1.89 0.66 -13.98
N LEU A 261 0.85 -0.06 -14.40
CA LEU A 261 0.96 -1.11 -15.41
C LEU A 261 1.57 -0.57 -16.71
N LEU A 262 1.06 0.55 -17.24
CA LEU A 262 1.61 1.16 -18.44
C LEU A 262 3.07 1.58 -18.28
N THR A 263 3.46 2.03 -17.09
CA THR A 263 4.86 2.36 -16.77
C THR A 263 5.74 1.12 -16.85
N LEU A 264 5.32 0.01 -16.22
CA LEU A 264 6.05 -1.27 -16.29
C LEU A 264 6.20 -1.76 -17.74
N LEU A 265 5.11 -1.71 -18.52
CA LEU A 265 5.13 -2.08 -19.94
C LEU A 265 6.07 -1.16 -20.74
N SER A 266 6.08 0.15 -20.46
CA SER A 266 6.97 1.10 -21.15
C SER A 266 8.47 0.84 -20.86
N LEU A 267 8.78 0.30 -19.69
CA LEU A 267 10.12 -0.13 -19.29
C LEU A 267 10.49 -1.52 -19.84
N GLY A 268 9.60 -2.14 -20.62
CA GLY A 268 9.82 -3.47 -21.19
C GLY A 268 9.74 -4.60 -20.16
N ILE A 269 9.11 -4.37 -19.01
CA ILE A 269 8.90 -5.41 -17.99
C ILE A 269 7.93 -6.46 -18.53
N ARG A 270 8.29 -7.73 -18.36
CA ARG A 270 7.55 -8.88 -18.87
C ARG A 270 7.06 -9.78 -17.72
N ASN A 271 6.23 -10.77 -18.06
CA ASN A 271 5.75 -11.83 -17.14
C ASN A 271 4.97 -11.31 -15.92
N ILE A 272 4.25 -10.19 -16.09
CA ILE A 272 3.36 -9.65 -15.06
C ILE A 272 2.12 -10.52 -14.94
N ARG A 273 1.83 -11.05 -13.75
CA ARG A 273 0.54 -11.67 -13.41
C ARG A 273 -0.42 -10.58 -12.92
N LEU A 274 -1.53 -10.37 -13.63
CA LEU A 274 -2.47 -9.28 -13.40
C LEU A 274 -3.85 -9.81 -13.00
N GLY A 275 -4.42 -9.32 -11.90
CA GLY A 275 -5.71 -9.78 -11.41
C GLY A 275 -6.43 -8.85 -10.43
N PRO A 276 -7.61 -9.25 -9.91
CA PRO A 276 -8.18 -10.59 -10.00
C PRO A 276 -8.85 -10.92 -11.34
N THR A 277 -9.14 -9.91 -12.15
CA THR A 277 -9.63 -10.05 -13.52
C THR A 277 -8.82 -9.13 -14.43
N LEU A 278 -8.81 -9.38 -15.74
CA LEU A 278 -8.24 -8.40 -16.67
C LEU A 278 -9.13 -7.16 -16.77
N PRO A 279 -8.56 -5.96 -16.99
CA PRO A 279 -9.37 -4.77 -17.20
C PRO A 279 -10.34 -4.89 -18.37
N ALA A 280 -11.60 -4.57 -18.12
CA ALA A 280 -12.68 -4.65 -19.12
C ALA A 280 -12.45 -3.71 -20.32
N PHE A 281 -11.58 -2.71 -20.19
CA PHE A 281 -11.19 -1.82 -21.28
C PHE A 281 -10.13 -2.43 -22.21
N LEU A 282 -9.58 -3.61 -21.91
CA LEU A 282 -8.70 -4.34 -22.81
C LEU A 282 -9.53 -5.21 -23.74
N THR A 283 -9.54 -4.87 -25.04
CA THR A 283 -10.15 -5.71 -26.06
C THR A 283 -9.29 -6.96 -26.30
N PRO A 284 -9.85 -8.05 -26.87
CA PRO A 284 -9.08 -9.26 -27.18
C PRO A 284 -7.80 -8.96 -27.98
N ALA A 285 -7.89 -8.12 -29.02
CA ALA A 285 -6.72 -7.74 -29.82
C ALA A 285 -5.64 -7.00 -29.01
N VAL A 286 -6.03 -6.17 -28.02
CA VAL A 286 -5.07 -5.52 -27.13
C VAL A 286 -4.44 -6.53 -26.18
N VAL A 287 -5.24 -7.46 -25.63
CA VAL A 287 -4.73 -8.55 -24.79
C VAL A 287 -3.70 -9.38 -25.56
N ASP A 288 -3.98 -9.75 -26.81
CA ASP A 288 -3.06 -10.51 -27.66
C ASP A 288 -1.70 -9.79 -27.83
N ILE A 289 -1.72 -8.47 -28.07
CA ILE A 289 -0.50 -7.65 -28.15
C ILE A 289 0.26 -7.66 -26.81
N LEU A 290 -0.45 -7.56 -25.69
CA LEU A 290 0.16 -7.55 -24.36
C LEU A 290 0.77 -8.90 -24.01
N VAL A 291 0.12 -10.00 -24.40
CA VAL A 291 0.63 -11.36 -24.25
C VAL A 291 1.87 -11.56 -25.13
N GLU A 292 1.79 -11.21 -26.42
CA GLU A 292 2.89 -11.40 -27.37
C GLU A 292 4.14 -10.61 -26.96
N LYS A 293 3.98 -9.31 -26.66
CA LYS A 293 5.12 -8.42 -26.39
C LYS A 293 5.64 -8.56 -24.97
N PHE A 294 4.74 -8.62 -23.99
CA PHE A 294 5.11 -8.51 -22.57
C PHE A 294 4.89 -9.80 -21.79
N ALA A 295 4.38 -10.87 -22.43
CA ALA A 295 4.02 -12.10 -21.72
C ALA A 295 3.12 -11.80 -20.50
N LEU A 296 2.18 -10.86 -20.65
CA LEU A 296 1.19 -10.54 -19.62
C LEU A 296 0.34 -11.79 -19.35
N LYS A 297 0.10 -12.09 -18.08
CA LYS A 297 -0.66 -13.27 -17.65
C LYS A 297 -1.85 -12.84 -16.79
N PRO A 298 -3.08 -13.31 -17.06
CA PRO A 298 -4.11 -13.28 -16.02
C PRO A 298 -3.68 -14.19 -14.86
N ILE A 299 -4.10 -13.88 -13.64
CA ILE A 299 -3.92 -14.81 -12.51
C ILE A 299 -4.76 -16.08 -12.70
N GLY A 300 -4.25 -17.22 -12.22
CA GLY A 300 -4.92 -18.52 -12.20
C GLY A 300 -5.04 -19.07 -10.77
N ASP A 301 -4.67 -20.34 -10.60
CA ASP A 301 -4.54 -20.95 -9.27
C ASP A 301 -3.28 -20.42 -8.57
N PRO A 302 -3.35 -20.01 -7.28
CA PRO A 302 -2.22 -19.41 -6.58
C PRO A 302 -1.02 -20.36 -6.42
N ALA A 303 -1.25 -21.66 -6.22
CA ALA A 303 -0.17 -22.62 -6.05
C ALA A 303 0.53 -22.90 -7.39
N GLU A 304 -0.22 -23.05 -8.47
CA GLU A 304 0.33 -23.21 -9.83
C GLU A 304 1.11 -21.97 -10.27
N ASP A 305 0.56 -20.78 -10.04
CA ASP A 305 1.20 -19.52 -10.40
C ASP A 305 2.48 -19.26 -9.59
N LEU A 306 2.46 -19.56 -8.29
CA LEU A 306 3.65 -19.48 -7.45
C LEU A 306 4.72 -20.47 -7.90
N ALA A 307 4.36 -21.72 -8.18
CA ALA A 307 5.30 -22.72 -8.68
C ALA A 307 5.93 -22.28 -10.02
N ALA A 308 5.12 -21.74 -10.94
CA ALA A 308 5.60 -21.19 -12.20
C ALA A 308 6.52 -19.97 -12.00
N ALA A 309 6.18 -19.06 -11.09
CA ALA A 309 7.01 -17.91 -10.73
C ALA A 309 8.38 -18.34 -10.17
N MET A 310 8.38 -19.35 -9.28
CA MET A 310 9.61 -19.91 -8.71
C MET A 310 10.49 -20.58 -9.78
N ALA A 311 9.90 -21.17 -10.82
CA ALA A 311 10.62 -21.73 -11.97
C ALA A 311 11.15 -20.67 -12.96
N GLY A 312 10.90 -19.38 -12.72
CA GLY A 312 11.33 -18.28 -13.60
C GLY A 312 10.40 -18.04 -14.80
N ALA A 313 9.16 -18.54 -14.76
CA ALA A 313 8.16 -18.38 -15.80
C ALA A 313 7.28 -17.13 -15.61
#